data_AF-D5UJN0-F1
#
_entry.id   AF-D5UJN0-F1
#
_cell.length_a   1.000
_cell.length_b   1.000
_cell.length_c   1.000
_cell.angle_alpha   90.00
_cell.angle_beta   90.00
_cell.angle_gamma   90.00
#
_symmetry.space_group_name_H-M   'P 1'
#
loop_
_entity.id
_entity.type
_entity.pdbx_description
1 polymer ?
#
loop_
_entity_poly.entity_id
_entity_poly.type
_entity_poly.pdbx_seq_one_letter_code
_entity_poly.pdbx_strand_id
1 'polypeptide(L)'
;MAVGDVVLGANQYGKAEVRLVRVTRDTPVHEIEDLTVTTQLRGDFAACHTTGDNAHVVATDTQKNTVYAFARTHGVGSPEAFLLRLARHFVDGFDQVTGGRFAADVHAWDRIAVDGKPHDHAFVRTGAGTRRAVVLVDGDDVHVVSGFTGATVLKSTGSEFWGFPRDRYTTLAETKDRILATSVTAWWRWTTPDVDVEARYPVVKDLLLSTFAQVHSLALQHTIFEMGRAVLEACDDVAEVRLSCPNKHHLLVDLEPFGLENPGEVFHAADRPYGLIEAAVHREGDPPVPHVWASVPGFV
;
A
#
# COMPACT_ATOMS: atom_id res chain seq x y z
N MET A 1 -29.27 17.74 -23.53
CA MET A 1 -29.35 18.53 -22.26
C MET A 1 -30.04 17.65 -21.24
N ALA A 2 -29.39 17.31 -20.13
CA ALA A 2 -30.01 16.54 -19.06
C ALA A 2 -31.23 17.32 -18.55
N VAL A 3 -32.37 16.63 -18.41
CA VAL A 3 -33.63 17.21 -17.94
C VAL A 3 -33.61 17.16 -16.41
N GLY A 4 -33.17 18.23 -15.75
CA GLY A 4 -33.22 18.41 -14.29
C GLY A 4 -31.96 19.01 -13.64
N ASP A 5 -32.07 19.46 -12.38
CA ASP A 5 -31.01 20.12 -11.59
C ASP A 5 -29.90 19.15 -11.07
N VAL A 6 -29.79 17.96 -11.66
CA VAL A 6 -28.86 16.91 -11.22
C VAL A 6 -27.64 16.88 -12.12
N VAL A 7 -26.44 16.99 -11.53
CA VAL A 7 -25.16 17.08 -12.25
C VAL A 7 -24.26 15.89 -11.90
N LEU A 8 -23.57 15.34 -12.90
CA LEU A 8 -22.56 14.30 -12.70
C LEU A 8 -21.29 14.88 -12.05
N GLY A 9 -20.86 14.29 -10.94
CA GLY A 9 -19.61 14.65 -10.27
C GLY A 9 -18.38 13.88 -10.78
N ALA A 10 -17.34 13.81 -9.95
CA ALA A 10 -16.16 12.99 -10.23
C ALA A 10 -16.57 11.53 -10.48
N ASN A 11 -16.05 10.94 -11.57
CA ASN A 11 -16.39 9.59 -11.99
C ASN A 11 -15.16 8.88 -12.55
N GLN A 12 -15.18 7.56 -12.46
CA GLN A 12 -14.17 6.68 -13.03
C GLN A 12 -14.75 5.28 -13.20
N TYR A 13 -14.26 4.52 -14.18
CA TYR A 13 -14.68 3.13 -14.37
C TYR A 13 -13.54 2.29 -14.94
N GLY A 14 -13.60 0.97 -14.79
CA GLY A 14 -12.64 0.09 -15.46
C GLY A 14 -12.74 -1.36 -14.98
N LYS A 15 -11.62 -2.08 -15.04
CA LYS A 15 -11.54 -3.47 -14.55
C LYS A 15 -10.72 -3.56 -13.28
N ALA A 16 -11.34 -4.08 -12.23
CA ALA A 16 -10.69 -4.37 -10.96
C ALA A 16 -10.21 -5.82 -10.90
N GLU A 17 -9.13 -6.03 -10.14
CA GLU A 17 -8.62 -7.33 -9.70
C GLU A 17 -8.33 -8.36 -10.81
N VAL A 18 -7.79 -7.89 -11.93
CA VAL A 18 -7.27 -8.75 -13.00
C VAL A 18 -6.06 -9.53 -12.47
N ARG A 19 -6.25 -10.83 -12.22
CA ARG A 19 -5.15 -11.73 -11.83
C ARG A 19 -4.27 -12.02 -13.05
N LEU A 20 -2.98 -11.76 -12.86
CA LEU A 20 -1.93 -11.95 -13.85
C LEU A 20 -0.79 -12.73 -13.20
N VAL A 21 -0.39 -13.83 -13.83
CA VAL A 21 0.88 -14.52 -13.57
C VAL A 21 1.64 -14.57 -14.87
N ARG A 22 2.81 -13.94 -14.92
CA ARG A 22 3.75 -14.04 -16.02
C ARG A 22 4.91 -14.93 -15.62
N VAL A 23 5.26 -15.85 -16.51
CA VAL A 23 6.43 -16.72 -16.36
C VAL A 23 7.42 -16.40 -17.47
N THR A 24 8.62 -15.96 -17.08
CA THR A 24 9.77 -15.87 -18.00
C THR A 24 10.47 -17.21 -18.00
N ARG A 25 10.59 -17.83 -19.17
CA ARG A 25 11.06 -19.23 -19.33
C ARG A 25 11.95 -19.42 -20.56
N ASP A 26 12.73 -18.39 -20.88
CA ASP A 26 13.70 -18.42 -21.98
C ASP A 26 14.91 -19.32 -21.66
N THR A 27 15.10 -19.64 -20.38
CA THR A 27 16.10 -20.60 -19.87
C THR A 27 15.42 -21.66 -18.99
N PRO A 28 16.10 -22.77 -18.62
CA PRO A 28 15.57 -23.74 -17.65
C PRO A 28 15.24 -23.14 -16.28
N VAL A 29 15.91 -22.03 -15.92
CA VAL A 29 15.65 -21.28 -14.68
C VAL A 29 14.55 -20.26 -14.96
N HIS A 30 13.33 -20.57 -14.51
CA HIS A 30 12.14 -19.75 -14.74
C HIS A 30 12.03 -18.62 -13.73
N GLU A 31 11.47 -17.48 -14.11
CA GLU A 31 11.08 -16.39 -13.20
C GLU A 31 9.56 -16.22 -13.18
N ILE A 32 9.01 -15.71 -12.09
CA ILE A 32 7.57 -15.50 -11.91
C ILE A 32 7.27 -14.09 -11.44
N GLU A 33 6.34 -13.43 -12.13
CA GLU A 33 5.75 -12.14 -11.76
C GLU A 33 4.26 -12.37 -11.54
N ASP A 34 3.77 -12.19 -10.31
CA ASP A 34 2.39 -12.45 -9.93
C ASP A 34 1.75 -11.17 -9.37
N LEU A 35 0.66 -10.70 -10.00
CA LEU A 35 0.03 -9.41 -9.74
C LEU A 35 -1.50 -9.49 -9.77
N THR A 36 -2.17 -8.75 -8.88
CA THR A 36 -3.58 -8.37 -9.03
C THR A 36 -3.62 -6.93 -9.53
N VAL A 37 -4.09 -6.71 -10.76
CA VAL A 37 -4.07 -5.39 -11.42
C VAL A 37 -5.48 -4.79 -11.49
N THR A 38 -5.60 -3.51 -11.16
CA THR A 38 -6.82 -2.71 -11.30
C THR A 38 -6.55 -1.52 -12.22
N THR A 39 -7.44 -1.30 -13.18
CA THR A 39 -7.40 -0.19 -14.15
C THR A 39 -8.70 0.59 -14.05
N GLN A 40 -8.63 1.91 -13.96
CA GLN A 40 -9.78 2.80 -13.95
C GLN A 40 -9.48 4.06 -14.75
N LEU A 41 -10.33 4.39 -15.71
CA LEU A 41 -10.18 5.55 -16.60
C LEU A 41 -11.02 6.73 -16.10
N ARG A 42 -10.52 7.94 -16.35
CA ARG A 42 -11.17 9.24 -16.08
C ARG A 42 -11.16 10.07 -17.38
N GLY A 43 -12.20 10.87 -17.59
CA GLY A 43 -12.35 11.64 -18.82
C GLY A 43 -13.79 12.04 -19.14
N ASP A 44 -14.07 12.32 -20.40
CA ASP A 44 -15.40 12.67 -20.89
C ASP A 44 -16.30 11.44 -21.03
N PHE A 45 -16.99 11.10 -19.93
CA PHE A 45 -17.95 10.01 -19.85
C PHE A 45 -19.37 10.48 -19.50
N ALA A 46 -19.69 11.76 -19.70
CA ALA A 46 -21.01 12.27 -19.31
C ALA A 46 -22.17 11.62 -20.09
N ALA A 47 -21.95 11.33 -21.38
CA ALA A 47 -22.98 10.77 -22.25
C ALA A 47 -23.42 9.35 -21.83
N CYS A 48 -22.48 8.51 -21.37
CA CYS A 48 -22.82 7.15 -20.93
C CYS A 48 -23.65 7.17 -19.64
N HIS A 49 -23.46 8.16 -18.77
CA HIS A 49 -24.23 8.32 -17.54
C HIS A 49 -25.60 8.95 -17.79
N THR A 50 -25.68 9.96 -18.66
CA THR A 50 -26.90 10.79 -18.80
C THR A 50 -27.84 10.29 -19.90
N THR A 51 -27.33 9.57 -20.89
CA THR A 51 -28.11 9.10 -22.05
C THR A 51 -27.89 7.63 -22.40
N GLY A 52 -26.95 6.95 -21.73
CA GLY A 52 -26.60 5.56 -22.02
C GLY A 52 -25.74 5.39 -23.28
N ASP A 53 -25.21 6.48 -23.85
CA ASP A 53 -24.33 6.41 -25.01
C ASP A 53 -22.92 5.94 -24.62
N ASN A 54 -22.54 4.78 -25.14
CA ASN A 54 -21.28 4.12 -24.83
C ASN A 54 -20.16 4.40 -25.85
N ALA A 55 -20.32 5.35 -26.77
CA ALA A 55 -19.30 5.66 -27.80
C ALA A 55 -17.91 5.97 -27.20
N HIS A 56 -17.88 6.60 -26.02
CA HIS A 56 -16.65 6.93 -25.29
C HIS A 56 -16.16 5.82 -24.34
N VAL A 57 -16.93 4.75 -24.17
CA VAL A 57 -16.67 3.71 -23.17
C VAL A 57 -15.76 2.63 -23.75
N VAL A 58 -14.46 2.73 -23.45
CA VAL A 58 -13.50 1.63 -23.58
C VAL A 58 -13.93 0.48 -22.66
N ALA A 59 -14.54 -0.54 -23.26
CA ALA A 59 -15.09 -1.68 -22.52
C ALA A 59 -14.12 -2.20 -21.44
N THR A 60 -14.63 -2.49 -20.25
CA THR A 60 -13.79 -3.00 -19.15
C THR A 60 -13.14 -4.34 -19.50
N ASP A 61 -13.73 -5.12 -20.41
CA ASP A 61 -13.10 -6.31 -20.97
C ASP A 61 -11.88 -5.98 -21.84
N THR A 62 -11.93 -4.90 -22.63
CA THR A 62 -10.77 -4.39 -23.37
C THR A 62 -9.65 -4.02 -22.41
N GLN A 63 -9.96 -3.34 -21.30
CA GLN A 63 -8.93 -3.00 -20.31
C GLN A 63 -8.24 -4.26 -19.72
N LYS A 64 -9.01 -5.29 -19.39
CA LYS A 64 -8.50 -6.61 -18.97
C LYS A 64 -7.61 -7.24 -20.05
N ASN A 65 -8.04 -7.23 -21.31
CA ASN A 65 -7.29 -7.80 -22.42
C ASN A 65 -5.97 -7.05 -22.65
N THR A 66 -5.98 -5.71 -22.53
CA THR A 66 -4.76 -4.88 -22.60
C THR A 66 -3.75 -5.25 -21.53
N VAL A 67 -4.18 -5.50 -20.27
CA VAL A 67 -3.27 -5.97 -19.20
C VAL A 67 -2.52 -7.23 -19.62
N TYR A 68 -3.22 -8.25 -20.12
CA TYR A 68 -2.59 -9.48 -20.59
C TYR A 68 -1.70 -9.28 -21.82
N ALA A 69 -2.16 -8.47 -22.78
CA ALA A 69 -1.41 -8.17 -23.99
C ALA A 69 -0.08 -7.45 -23.67
N PHE A 70 -0.10 -6.46 -22.78
CA PHE A 70 1.08 -5.71 -22.36
C PHE A 70 2.06 -6.59 -21.58
N ALA A 71 1.57 -7.44 -20.68
CA ALA A 71 2.41 -8.40 -19.97
C ALA A 71 3.15 -9.34 -20.94
N ARG A 72 2.51 -9.75 -22.05
CA ARG A 72 3.15 -10.59 -23.07
C ARG A 72 4.16 -9.84 -23.94
N THR A 73 3.84 -8.62 -24.36
CA THR A 73 4.57 -7.88 -25.41
C THR A 73 5.72 -7.04 -24.85
N HIS A 74 5.55 -6.46 -23.67
CA HIS A 74 6.52 -5.57 -23.03
C HIS A 74 7.10 -6.16 -21.73
N GLY A 75 6.47 -7.20 -21.22
CA GLY A 75 6.73 -7.70 -19.88
C GLY A 75 6.10 -6.89 -18.77
N VAL A 76 6.29 -7.33 -17.54
CA VAL A 76 5.83 -6.63 -16.33
C VAL A 76 6.98 -5.77 -15.77
N GLY A 77 8.10 -6.35 -15.35
CA GLY A 77 9.12 -5.60 -14.63
C GLY A 77 8.60 -5.18 -13.25
N SER A 78 8.86 -3.94 -12.81
CA SER A 78 8.24 -3.44 -11.58
C SER A 78 6.74 -3.19 -11.78
N PRO A 79 5.90 -3.37 -10.74
CA PRO A 79 4.48 -3.05 -10.83
C PRO A 79 4.26 -1.58 -11.21
N GLU A 80 5.08 -0.65 -10.71
CA GLU A 80 5.00 0.78 -11.06
C GLU A 80 5.25 1.03 -12.56
N ALA A 81 6.31 0.45 -13.13
CA ALA A 81 6.63 0.59 -14.55
C ALA A 81 5.55 -0.04 -15.43
N PHE A 82 5.00 -1.18 -15.02
CA PHE A 82 3.91 -1.83 -15.73
C PHE A 82 2.64 -0.96 -15.74
N LEU A 83 2.27 -0.40 -14.59
CA LEU A 83 1.12 0.48 -14.46
C LEU A 83 1.29 1.80 -15.23
N LEU A 84 2.50 2.38 -15.25
CA LEU A 84 2.81 3.56 -16.08
C LEU A 84 2.62 3.28 -17.57
N ARG A 85 3.05 2.11 -18.06
CA ARG A 85 2.84 1.72 -19.46
C ARG A 85 1.36 1.56 -19.80
N LEU A 86 0.58 0.94 -18.91
CA LEU A 86 -0.86 0.83 -19.08
C LEU A 86 -1.53 2.21 -19.05
N ALA A 87 -1.13 3.09 -18.13
CA ALA A 87 -1.68 4.43 -18.02
C ALA A 87 -1.46 5.23 -19.32
N ARG A 88 -0.22 5.28 -19.81
CA ARG A 88 0.12 5.94 -21.08
C ARG A 88 -0.66 5.37 -22.25
N HIS A 89 -0.80 4.04 -22.35
CA HIS A 89 -1.60 3.42 -23.42
C HIS A 89 -3.04 3.92 -23.48
N PHE A 90 -3.72 4.05 -22.34
CA PHE A 90 -5.10 4.50 -22.33
C PHE A 90 -5.24 6.01 -22.49
N VAL A 91 -4.38 6.80 -21.86
CA VAL A 91 -4.43 8.27 -21.92
C VAL A 91 -4.01 8.76 -23.31
N ASP A 92 -2.95 8.21 -23.89
CA ASP A 92 -2.45 8.62 -25.21
C ASP A 92 -3.25 7.99 -26.36
N GLY A 93 -4.00 6.91 -26.08
CA GLY A 93 -4.70 6.12 -27.08
C GLY A 93 -6.16 6.51 -27.32
N PHE A 94 -6.76 7.32 -26.44
CA PHE A 94 -8.17 7.69 -26.49
C PHE A 94 -8.35 9.15 -26.09
N ASP A 95 -8.70 10.02 -27.04
CA ASP A 95 -8.83 11.47 -26.83
C ASP A 95 -9.77 11.85 -25.66
N GLN A 96 -10.81 11.06 -25.41
CA GLN A 96 -11.74 11.29 -24.33
C GLN A 96 -11.21 10.92 -22.94
N VAL A 97 -10.09 10.18 -22.85
CA VAL A 97 -9.48 9.70 -21.60
C VAL A 97 -8.39 10.69 -21.18
N THR A 98 -8.70 11.55 -20.21
CA THR A 98 -7.76 12.56 -19.72
C THR A 98 -6.88 12.06 -18.57
N GLY A 99 -7.14 10.86 -18.06
CA GLY A 99 -6.42 10.34 -16.92
C GLY A 99 -6.95 9.01 -16.41
N GLY A 100 -6.49 8.62 -15.24
CA GLY A 100 -6.91 7.37 -14.64
C GLY A 100 -6.14 7.00 -13.39
N ARG A 101 -6.53 5.86 -12.85
CA ARG A 101 -5.93 5.24 -11.68
C ARG A 101 -5.64 3.78 -11.97
N PHE A 102 -4.38 3.42 -11.86
CA PHE A 102 -3.85 2.10 -12.16
C PHE A 102 -3.20 1.58 -10.88
N ALA A 103 -3.56 0.38 -10.42
CA ALA A 103 -2.98 -0.18 -9.21
C ALA A 103 -2.62 -1.64 -9.36
N ALA A 104 -1.66 -2.09 -8.59
CA ALA A 104 -1.27 -3.49 -8.51
C ALA A 104 -0.90 -3.90 -7.09
N ASP A 105 -1.35 -5.09 -6.70
CA ASP A 105 -0.84 -5.82 -5.54
C ASP A 105 0.09 -6.93 -6.05
N VAL A 106 1.30 -7.02 -5.50
CA VAL A 106 2.31 -8.01 -5.85
C VAL A 106 2.27 -9.18 -4.90
N HIS A 107 2.41 -10.35 -5.50
CA HIS A 107 2.21 -11.63 -4.89
C HIS A 107 3.54 -12.38 -4.85
N ALA A 108 4.31 -12.24 -3.77
CA ALA A 108 5.70 -12.67 -3.72
C ALA A 108 5.88 -14.20 -3.66
N TRP A 109 6.94 -14.68 -4.32
CA TRP A 109 7.30 -16.10 -4.40
C TRP A 109 8.80 -16.29 -4.15
N ASP A 110 9.14 -17.27 -3.31
CA ASP A 110 10.51 -17.77 -3.17
C ASP A 110 10.66 -19.08 -3.94
N ARG A 111 11.88 -19.39 -4.41
CA ARG A 111 12.18 -20.72 -4.95
C ARG A 111 12.21 -21.74 -3.81
N ILE A 112 11.60 -22.90 -4.03
CA ILE A 112 11.71 -24.02 -3.09
C ILE A 112 13.16 -24.52 -3.11
N ALA A 113 13.79 -24.65 -1.95
CA ALA A 113 15.14 -25.21 -1.85
C ALA A 113 15.10 -26.76 -1.82
N VAL A 114 15.93 -27.39 -2.65
CA VAL A 114 16.19 -28.85 -2.65
C VAL A 114 17.69 -29.04 -2.45
N ASP A 115 18.08 -29.80 -1.42
CA ASP A 115 19.48 -30.02 -1.03
C ASP A 115 20.29 -28.71 -0.86
N GLY A 116 19.64 -27.69 -0.29
CA GLY A 116 20.24 -26.37 -0.06
C GLY A 116 20.38 -25.49 -1.29
N LYS A 117 19.85 -25.90 -2.45
CA LYS A 117 19.88 -25.14 -3.71
C LYS A 117 18.46 -24.72 -4.13
N PRO A 118 18.27 -23.49 -4.62
CA PRO A 118 16.97 -23.06 -5.13
C PRO A 118 16.57 -23.85 -6.37
N HIS A 119 15.31 -24.28 -6.46
CA HIS A 119 14.79 -25.01 -7.62
C HIS A 119 14.55 -24.08 -8.81
N ASP A 120 14.81 -24.59 -10.01
CA ASP A 120 14.76 -23.82 -11.26
C ASP A 120 13.35 -23.30 -11.62
N HIS A 121 12.30 -24.02 -11.21
CA HIS A 121 10.92 -23.73 -11.60
C HIS A 121 9.86 -24.20 -10.58
N ALA A 122 10.22 -24.29 -9.30
CA ALA A 122 9.27 -24.61 -8.22
C ALA A 122 9.34 -23.52 -7.15
N PHE A 123 8.17 -23.02 -6.75
CA PHE A 123 8.05 -21.82 -5.93
C PHE A 123 7.10 -22.04 -4.75
N VAL A 124 7.38 -21.37 -3.64
CA VAL A 124 6.51 -21.29 -2.45
C VAL A 124 6.13 -19.85 -2.20
N ARG A 125 4.91 -19.65 -1.73
CA ARG A 125 4.41 -18.31 -1.42
C ARG A 125 5.19 -17.69 -0.26
N THR A 126 5.59 -16.43 -0.41
CA THR A 126 6.39 -15.73 0.61
C THR A 126 5.91 -14.29 0.83
N GLY A 127 6.57 -13.60 1.76
CA GLY A 127 6.48 -12.17 1.96
C GLY A 127 6.01 -11.76 3.35
N ALA A 128 6.77 -10.86 3.98
CA ALA A 128 6.34 -10.10 5.15
C ALA A 128 5.52 -8.88 4.69
N GLY A 129 4.31 -9.14 4.20
CA GLY A 129 3.40 -8.15 3.62
C GLY A 129 3.36 -8.13 2.08
N THR A 130 2.33 -7.48 1.55
CA THR A 130 2.03 -7.36 0.12
C THR A 130 2.56 -6.02 -0.40
N ARG A 131 3.50 -6.04 -1.35
CA ARG A 131 3.93 -4.83 -2.09
C ARG A 131 2.77 -4.32 -2.93
N ARG A 132 2.61 -3.01 -2.99
CA ARG A 132 1.56 -2.33 -3.75
C ARG A 132 2.12 -1.15 -4.53
N ALA A 133 1.46 -0.86 -5.65
CA ALA A 133 1.73 0.30 -6.47
C ALA A 133 0.42 0.95 -6.91
N VAL A 134 0.41 2.28 -7.00
CA VAL A 134 -0.65 3.08 -7.63
C VAL A 134 0.01 4.12 -8.54
N VAL A 135 -0.46 4.18 -9.78
CA VAL A 135 -0.14 5.25 -10.72
C VAL A 135 -1.42 6.04 -10.97
N LEU A 136 -1.35 7.35 -10.76
CA LEU A 136 -2.40 8.28 -11.14
C LEU A 136 -1.90 9.17 -12.27
N VAL A 137 -2.78 9.38 -13.25
CA VAL A 137 -2.56 10.34 -14.33
C VAL A 137 -3.74 11.29 -14.35
N ASP A 138 -3.48 12.59 -14.41
CA ASP A 138 -4.47 13.65 -14.59
C ASP A 138 -3.91 14.71 -15.53
N GLY A 139 -4.24 14.61 -16.82
CA GLY A 139 -3.57 15.37 -17.88
C GLY A 139 -2.07 15.05 -17.90
N ASP A 140 -1.24 16.10 -17.82
CA ASP A 140 0.22 15.98 -17.80
C ASP A 140 0.78 15.58 -16.42
N ASP A 141 -0.04 15.64 -15.36
CA ASP A 141 0.39 15.31 -14.00
C ASP A 141 0.37 13.79 -13.77
N VAL A 142 1.56 13.22 -13.57
CA VAL A 142 1.75 11.78 -13.32
C VAL A 142 2.32 11.57 -11.93
N HIS A 143 1.59 10.81 -11.11
CA HIS A 143 1.99 10.45 -9.76
C HIS A 143 2.19 8.95 -9.63
N VAL A 144 3.37 8.55 -9.16
CA VAL A 144 3.68 7.16 -8.80
C VAL A 144 3.74 7.07 -7.28
N VAL A 145 2.97 6.13 -6.74
CA VAL A 145 2.88 5.84 -5.31
C VAL A 145 3.21 4.36 -5.12
N SER A 146 4.22 4.08 -4.31
CA SER A 146 4.58 2.73 -3.91
C SER A 146 4.18 2.51 -2.46
N GLY A 147 4.01 1.26 -2.06
CA GLY A 147 3.63 0.94 -0.70
C GLY A 147 3.64 -0.53 -0.40
N PHE A 148 3.26 -0.86 0.83
CA PHE A 148 2.95 -2.22 1.23
C PHE A 148 1.87 -2.24 2.31
N THR A 149 1.25 -3.39 2.46
CA THR A 149 0.32 -3.67 3.56
C THR A 149 0.60 -5.02 4.19
N GLY A 150 0.04 -5.28 5.37
CA GLY A 150 0.08 -6.60 5.98
C GLY A 150 1.44 -6.99 6.57
N ALA A 151 2.39 -6.06 6.68
CA ALA A 151 3.66 -6.32 7.36
C ALA A 151 3.42 -6.32 8.88
N THR A 152 3.15 -7.50 9.42
CA THR A 152 2.94 -7.67 10.87
C THR A 152 4.29 -7.64 11.59
N VAL A 153 4.45 -6.69 12.51
CA VAL A 153 5.65 -6.49 13.32
C VAL A 153 5.28 -6.39 14.80
N LEU A 154 6.21 -6.77 15.66
CA LEU A 154 6.01 -6.79 17.11
C LEU A 154 7.32 -6.44 17.82
N LYS A 155 7.23 -5.60 18.85
CA LYS A 155 8.26 -5.44 19.90
C LYS A 155 7.70 -5.99 21.19
N SER A 156 8.46 -6.86 21.85
CA SER A 156 8.05 -7.46 23.13
C SER A 156 8.20 -6.50 24.32
N THR A 157 9.06 -5.49 24.18
CA THR A 157 9.36 -4.44 25.17
C THR A 157 9.83 -3.16 24.44
N GLY A 158 10.32 -2.15 25.16
CA GLY A 158 10.78 -0.89 24.59
C GLY A 158 9.63 -0.04 24.03
N SER A 159 8.45 -0.19 24.64
CA SER A 159 7.24 0.56 24.35
C SER A 159 6.51 0.89 25.63
N GLU A 160 6.04 2.13 25.72
CA GLU A 160 5.38 2.71 26.88
C GLU A 160 4.07 3.38 26.45
N PHE A 161 3.23 3.70 27.44
CA PHE A 161 2.08 4.59 27.28
C PHE A 161 1.63 5.16 28.63
N TRP A 162 1.91 6.43 28.84
CA TRP A 162 1.59 7.16 30.08
C TRP A 162 1.53 8.67 29.80
N GLY A 163 1.03 9.45 30.76
CA GLY A 163 0.83 10.89 30.64
C GLY A 163 -0.40 11.28 29.81
N PHE A 164 -1.30 10.34 29.51
CA PHE A 164 -2.54 10.63 28.77
C PHE A 164 -3.60 11.27 29.67
N PRO A 165 -4.47 12.14 29.13
CA PRO A 165 -5.59 12.72 29.88
C PRO A 165 -6.48 11.64 30.49
N ARG A 166 -7.01 11.90 31.69
CA ARG A 166 -7.93 10.99 32.38
C ARG A 166 -9.25 11.68 32.57
N ASP A 167 -10.30 11.13 31.97
CA ASP A 167 -11.67 11.57 32.16
C ASP A 167 -12.48 10.50 32.92
N ARG A 168 -13.79 10.72 33.04
CA ARG A 168 -14.72 9.81 33.73
C ARG A 168 -14.90 8.44 33.07
N TYR A 169 -14.38 8.24 31.85
CA TYR A 169 -14.46 6.98 31.10
C TYR A 169 -13.10 6.27 30.97
N THR A 170 -12.04 6.83 31.55
CA THR A 170 -10.68 6.31 31.41
C THR A 170 -10.38 5.24 32.46
N THR A 171 -10.41 3.97 32.05
CA THR A 171 -9.99 2.83 32.88
C THR A 171 -8.57 2.34 32.58
N LEU A 172 -7.99 2.76 31.45
CA LEU A 172 -6.65 2.34 31.04
C LEU A 172 -5.61 2.73 32.10
N ALA A 173 -4.86 1.74 32.57
CA ALA A 173 -3.69 1.94 33.39
C ALA A 173 -2.51 2.42 32.54
N GLU A 174 -1.70 3.29 33.11
CA GLU A 174 -0.43 3.67 32.51
C GLU A 174 0.55 2.50 32.55
N THR A 175 1.43 2.41 31.57
CA THR A 175 2.51 1.42 31.56
C THR A 175 3.80 2.01 31.00
N LYS A 176 4.92 1.52 31.54
CA LYS A 176 6.28 1.79 31.05
C LYS A 176 6.94 0.57 30.42
N ASP A 177 6.20 -0.53 30.29
CA ASP A 177 6.61 -1.68 29.49
C ASP A 177 5.38 -2.40 28.95
N ARG A 178 5.33 -2.57 27.63
CA ARG A 178 4.26 -3.31 26.95
C ARG A 178 4.74 -3.84 25.62
N ILE A 179 4.01 -4.83 25.12
CA ILE A 179 4.07 -5.21 23.71
C ILE A 179 3.54 -4.06 22.84
N LEU A 180 4.24 -3.80 21.73
CA LEU A 180 3.72 -3.01 20.62
C LEU A 180 3.67 -3.90 19.37
N ALA A 181 2.47 -4.25 18.93
CA ALA A 181 2.26 -5.00 17.70
C ALA A 181 1.40 -4.23 16.72
N THR A 182 1.76 -4.26 15.45
CA THR A 182 0.98 -3.61 14.39
C THR A 182 1.08 -4.39 13.08
N SER A 183 0.13 -4.13 12.19
CA SER A 183 0.18 -4.58 10.79
C SER A 183 0.38 -3.35 9.92
N VAL A 184 1.63 -3.03 9.60
CA VAL A 184 1.99 -1.79 8.92
C VAL A 184 1.36 -1.76 7.52
N THR A 185 0.59 -0.71 7.26
CA THR A 185 0.27 -0.27 5.90
C THR A 185 0.98 1.07 5.68
N ALA A 186 1.88 1.08 4.70
CA ALA A 186 2.65 2.26 4.35
C ALA A 186 2.49 2.55 2.86
N TRP A 187 2.33 3.83 2.53
CA TRP A 187 2.44 4.35 1.18
C TRP A 187 3.43 5.48 1.16
N TRP A 188 4.10 5.66 0.03
CA TRP A 188 4.91 6.83 -0.22
C TRP A 188 4.81 7.24 -1.68
N ARG A 189 4.80 8.57 -1.89
CA ARG A 189 4.76 9.17 -3.21
C ARG A 189 6.17 9.55 -3.62
N TRP A 190 6.56 9.14 -4.81
CA TRP A 190 7.84 9.56 -5.40
C TRP A 190 7.78 11.01 -5.87
N THR A 191 8.90 11.71 -5.85
CA THR A 191 9.01 13.09 -6.35
C THR A 191 8.88 13.18 -7.88
N THR A 192 9.22 12.10 -8.58
CA THR A 192 9.16 11.97 -10.04
C THR A 192 8.68 10.57 -10.44
N PRO A 193 7.98 10.41 -11.59
CA PRO A 193 7.67 9.10 -12.14
C PRO A 193 8.91 8.32 -12.62
N ASP A 194 10.04 9.00 -12.87
CA ASP A 194 11.27 8.42 -13.39
C ASP A 194 12.24 8.00 -12.27
N VAL A 195 11.80 7.08 -11.41
CA VAL A 195 12.59 6.54 -10.29
C VAL A 195 12.95 5.08 -10.52
N ASP A 196 14.14 4.66 -10.10
CA ASP A 196 14.53 3.24 -10.06
C ASP A 196 13.85 2.55 -8.87
N VAL A 197 12.57 2.20 -9.06
CA VAL A 197 11.74 1.67 -7.98
C VAL A 197 12.28 0.35 -7.42
N GLU A 198 12.86 -0.52 -8.25
CA GLU A 198 13.38 -1.81 -7.76
C GLU A 198 14.56 -1.61 -6.81
N ALA A 199 15.41 -0.61 -7.07
CA ALA A 199 16.49 -0.25 -6.15
C ALA A 199 15.99 0.49 -4.90
N ARG A 200 14.98 1.36 -5.03
CA ARG A 200 14.54 2.26 -3.95
C ARG A 200 13.48 1.66 -3.02
N TYR A 201 12.58 0.83 -3.53
CA TYR A 201 11.53 0.19 -2.74
C TYR A 201 12.08 -0.56 -1.50
N PRO A 202 13.09 -1.45 -1.62
CA PRO A 202 13.61 -2.17 -0.45
C PRO A 202 14.23 -1.21 0.56
N VAL A 203 14.92 -0.16 0.13
CA VAL A 203 15.53 0.85 1.01
C VAL A 203 14.45 1.54 1.87
N VAL A 204 13.36 2.00 1.25
CA VAL A 204 12.25 2.65 1.98
C VAL A 204 11.58 1.67 2.94
N LYS A 205 11.31 0.44 2.50
CA LYS A 205 10.70 -0.60 3.36
C LYS A 205 11.60 -0.91 4.56
N ASP A 206 12.90 -1.08 4.33
CA ASP A 206 13.86 -1.40 5.39
C ASP A 206 13.98 -0.27 6.40
N LEU A 207 14.03 0.99 5.95
CA LEU A 207 14.02 2.17 6.84
C LEU A 207 12.78 2.19 7.75
N LEU A 208 11.59 1.93 7.20
CA LEU A 208 10.36 1.87 7.98
C LEU A 208 10.43 0.76 9.06
N LEU A 209 10.83 -0.45 8.68
CA LEU A 209 10.87 -1.60 9.58
C LEU A 209 12.00 -1.50 10.62
N SER A 210 13.18 -1.03 10.23
CA SER A 210 14.31 -0.81 11.13
C SER A 210 14.02 0.29 12.14
N THR A 211 13.37 1.38 11.70
CA THR A 211 12.99 2.48 12.60
C THR A 211 11.95 2.03 13.63
N PHE A 212 10.94 1.26 13.21
CA PHE A 212 10.02 0.63 14.15
C PHE A 212 10.79 -0.18 15.22
N ALA A 213 11.73 -1.02 14.81
CA ALA A 213 12.51 -1.86 15.72
C ALA A 213 13.39 -1.04 16.69
N GLN A 214 14.00 0.05 16.24
CA GLN A 214 15.00 0.81 17.00
C GLN A 214 14.40 1.87 17.94
N VAL A 215 13.27 2.49 17.58
CA VAL A 215 12.66 3.58 18.36
C VAL A 215 12.14 3.06 19.70
N HIS A 216 12.56 3.68 20.81
CA HIS A 216 11.89 3.50 22.10
C HIS A 216 10.52 4.21 22.06
N SER A 217 9.46 3.42 22.01
CA SER A 217 8.14 3.92 21.64
C SER A 217 7.39 4.51 22.84
N LEU A 218 7.27 5.83 22.90
CA LEU A 218 6.41 6.51 23.89
C LEU A 218 4.91 6.51 23.52
N ALA A 219 4.62 6.33 22.24
CA ALA A 219 3.28 6.16 21.68
C ALA A 219 3.39 5.59 20.26
N LEU A 220 2.34 4.95 19.74
CA LEU A 220 2.37 4.49 18.35
C LEU A 220 2.43 5.67 17.37
N GLN A 221 1.80 6.81 17.70
CA GLN A 221 1.93 8.07 16.97
C GLN A 221 3.39 8.52 16.83
N HIS A 222 4.15 8.48 17.93
CA HIS A 222 5.57 8.82 17.93
C HIS A 222 6.36 7.88 17.01
N THR A 223 6.14 6.58 17.14
CA THR A 223 6.81 5.57 16.30
C THR A 223 6.53 5.78 14.81
N ILE A 224 5.28 5.99 14.39
CA ILE A 224 4.97 6.14 12.97
C ILE A 224 5.47 7.48 12.40
N PHE A 225 5.54 8.54 13.21
CA PHE A 225 6.16 9.79 12.80
C PHE A 225 7.67 9.58 12.55
N GLU A 226 8.35 8.91 13.49
CA GLU A 226 9.77 8.59 13.35
C GLU A 226 10.06 7.73 12.12
N MET A 227 9.22 6.73 11.84
CA MET A 227 9.31 5.92 10.62
C MET A 227 9.22 6.77 9.35
N GLY A 228 8.22 7.66 9.25
CA GLY A 228 8.07 8.54 8.10
C GLY A 228 9.20 9.55 7.98
N ARG A 229 9.67 10.10 9.10
CA ARG A 229 10.82 11.02 9.16
C ARG A 229 12.09 10.36 8.64
N ALA A 230 12.42 9.16 9.12
CA ALA A 230 13.61 8.44 8.70
C ALA A 230 13.65 8.20 7.18
N VAL A 231 12.50 7.91 6.57
CA VAL A 231 12.39 7.78 5.10
C VAL A 231 12.67 9.11 4.41
N LEU A 232 12.01 10.20 4.84
CA LEU A 232 12.21 11.50 4.20
C LEU A 232 13.63 12.04 4.40
N GLU A 233 14.26 11.81 5.54
CA GLU A 233 15.64 12.26 5.76
C GLU A 233 16.66 11.47 4.92
N ALA A 234 16.39 10.22 4.58
CA ALA A 234 17.31 9.36 3.84
C ALA A 234 17.04 9.28 2.32
N CYS A 235 15.82 9.57 1.88
CA CYS A 235 15.37 9.38 0.50
C CYS A 235 14.81 10.68 -0.09
N ASP A 236 15.64 11.47 -0.76
CA ASP A 236 15.25 12.73 -1.44
C ASP A 236 14.26 12.51 -2.60
N ASP A 237 14.19 11.29 -3.14
CA ASP A 237 13.24 10.88 -4.16
C ASP A 237 11.85 10.53 -3.60
N VAL A 238 11.66 10.58 -2.27
CA VAL A 238 10.35 10.45 -1.60
C VAL A 238 9.85 11.82 -1.15
N ALA A 239 8.62 12.15 -1.58
CA ALA A 239 7.96 13.43 -1.30
C ALA A 239 7.10 13.39 -0.03
N GLU A 240 6.39 12.27 0.20
CA GLU A 240 5.43 12.13 1.27
C GLU A 240 5.28 10.65 1.63
N VAL A 241 5.15 10.35 2.93
CA VAL A 241 4.91 9.01 3.47
C VAL A 241 3.62 9.02 4.28
N ARG A 242 2.74 8.04 4.06
CA ARG A 242 1.51 7.84 4.83
C ARG A 242 1.52 6.46 5.49
N LEU A 243 1.23 6.42 6.79
CA LEU A 243 1.20 5.19 7.59
C LEU A 243 -0.15 5.00 8.28
N SER A 244 -0.71 3.79 8.18
CA SER A 244 -1.94 3.35 8.84
C SER A 244 -1.60 2.07 9.59
N CYS A 245 -1.53 2.20 10.91
CA CYS A 245 -0.96 1.21 11.81
C CYS A 245 -1.97 0.90 12.92
N PRO A 246 -2.70 -0.24 12.83
CA PRO A 246 -3.55 -0.67 13.93
C PRO A 246 -2.67 -1.13 15.12
N ASN A 247 -2.99 -0.70 16.33
CA ASN A 247 -2.41 -1.25 17.54
C ASN A 247 -3.08 -2.59 17.87
N LYS A 248 -2.41 -3.69 17.53
CA LYS A 248 -2.89 -5.06 17.75
C LYS A 248 -2.65 -5.44 19.21
N HIS A 249 -3.69 -5.34 20.03
CA HIS A 249 -3.57 -5.47 21.47
C HIS A 249 -3.10 -6.86 21.90
N HIS A 250 -1.99 -6.89 22.66
CA HIS A 250 -1.54 -8.05 23.42
C HIS A 250 -1.68 -7.71 24.90
N LEU A 251 -2.79 -8.13 25.49
CA LEU A 251 -3.16 -7.80 26.86
C LEU A 251 -2.46 -8.75 27.82
N LEU A 252 -1.74 -8.22 28.80
CA LEU A 252 -1.15 -9.05 29.86
C LEU A 252 -2.28 -9.75 30.61
N VAL A 253 -2.25 -11.09 30.65
CA VAL A 253 -3.31 -11.87 31.30
C VAL A 253 -3.16 -11.76 32.81
N ASP A 254 -4.24 -11.42 33.50
CA ASP A 254 -4.30 -11.50 34.96
C ASP A 254 -4.36 -12.98 35.40
N LEU A 255 -3.30 -13.44 36.07
CA LEU A 255 -3.16 -14.79 36.59
C LEU A 255 -3.27 -14.84 38.13
N GLU A 256 -3.50 -13.70 38.79
CA GLU A 256 -3.71 -13.64 40.25
C GLU A 256 -4.84 -14.56 40.74
N PRO A 257 -5.98 -14.70 40.03
CA PRO A 257 -7.03 -15.64 40.42
C PRO A 257 -6.59 -17.11 40.47
N PHE A 258 -5.46 -17.45 39.85
CA PHE A 258 -4.86 -18.79 39.88
C PHE A 258 -3.69 -18.91 40.86
N GLY A 259 -3.37 -17.84 41.60
CA GLY A 259 -2.23 -17.79 42.51
C GLY A 259 -0.87 -17.73 41.80
N LEU A 260 -0.82 -17.18 40.58
CA LEU A 260 0.39 -17.08 39.77
C LEU A 260 0.74 -15.62 39.46
N GLU A 261 2.05 -15.32 39.41
CA GLU A 261 2.56 -14.06 38.87
C GLU A 261 2.63 -14.10 37.34
N ASN A 262 2.57 -12.94 36.69
CA ASN A 262 2.80 -12.79 35.25
C ASN A 262 3.75 -11.60 34.97
N PRO A 263 5.07 -11.83 34.93
CA PRO A 263 6.07 -10.77 34.82
C PRO A 263 6.23 -10.25 33.37
N GLY A 264 5.15 -10.22 32.59
CA GLY A 264 5.20 -9.81 31.18
C GLY A 264 5.43 -10.94 30.19
N GLU A 265 4.91 -12.15 30.46
CA GLU A 265 5.20 -13.34 29.65
C GLU A 265 3.96 -13.90 28.94
N VAL A 266 2.79 -13.90 29.60
CA VAL A 266 1.56 -14.49 29.06
C VAL A 266 0.59 -13.40 28.64
N PHE A 267 0.27 -13.36 27.34
CA PHE A 267 -0.59 -12.34 26.74
C PHE A 267 -1.76 -12.95 25.97
N HIS A 268 -2.90 -12.27 26.02
CA HIS A 268 -4.01 -12.49 25.10
C HIS A 268 -3.89 -11.54 23.91
N ALA A 269 -3.65 -12.09 22.73
CA ALA A 269 -3.68 -11.34 21.47
C ALA A 269 -5.14 -11.19 21.01
N ALA A 270 -5.72 -10.02 21.24
CA ALA A 270 -7.10 -9.75 20.87
C ALA A 270 -7.22 -9.42 19.38
N ASP A 271 -8.20 -10.03 18.70
CA ASP A 271 -8.48 -9.73 17.30
C ASP A 271 -9.09 -8.34 17.12
N ARG A 272 -10.10 -8.01 17.95
CA ARG A 272 -10.88 -6.75 17.93
C ARG A 272 -11.37 -6.40 19.34
N PRO A 273 -11.60 -5.11 19.67
CA PRO A 273 -11.24 -3.94 18.87
C PRO A 273 -9.72 -3.67 18.91
N TYR A 274 -9.26 -2.81 18.01
CA TYR A 274 -7.87 -2.33 17.96
C TYR A 274 -7.87 -0.80 17.87
N GLY A 275 -6.85 -0.16 18.43
CA GLY A 275 -6.59 1.25 18.13
C GLY A 275 -6.15 1.39 16.67
N LEU A 276 -6.57 2.42 15.96
CA LEU A 276 -6.10 2.72 14.60
C LEU A 276 -5.41 4.07 14.61
N ILE A 277 -4.11 4.07 14.31
CA ILE A 277 -3.28 5.28 14.31
C ILE A 277 -2.80 5.51 12.89
N GLU A 278 -3.02 6.73 12.40
CA GLU A 278 -2.73 7.12 11.03
C GLU A 278 -1.99 8.46 11.00
N ALA A 279 -1.01 8.60 10.12
CA ALA A 279 -0.33 9.87 9.89
C ALA A 279 0.16 10.01 8.46
N ALA A 280 0.23 11.26 7.99
CA ALA A 280 0.97 11.66 6.81
C ALA A 280 2.18 12.49 7.25
N VAL A 281 3.37 12.09 6.82
CA VAL A 281 4.63 12.80 7.05
C VAL A 281 5.10 13.34 5.71
N HIS A 282 5.39 14.64 5.68
CA HIS A 282 5.79 15.38 4.47
C HIS A 282 6.92 16.35 4.81
N ARG A 283 7.65 16.81 3.79
CA ARG A 283 8.65 17.86 3.95
C ARG A 283 7.97 19.21 4.12
N GLU A 284 8.55 20.07 4.94
CA GLU A 284 8.08 21.45 5.07
C GLU A 284 8.20 22.19 3.73
N GLY A 285 7.14 22.90 3.34
CA GLY A 285 7.10 23.69 2.11
C GLY A 285 6.61 22.93 0.85
N ASP A 286 6.50 21.61 0.90
CA ASP A 286 5.93 20.85 -0.22
C ASP A 286 4.42 21.06 -0.31
N PRO A 287 3.87 21.37 -1.50
CA PRO A 287 2.43 21.57 -1.65
C PRO A 287 1.68 20.25 -1.46
N PRO A 288 0.53 20.26 -0.78
CA PRO A 288 -0.28 19.06 -0.61
C PRO A 288 -0.91 18.64 -1.95
N VAL A 289 -0.96 17.34 -2.20
CA VAL A 289 -1.62 16.74 -3.39
C VAL A 289 -2.79 15.83 -2.98
N PRO A 290 -3.87 16.39 -2.37
CA PRO A 290 -4.95 15.58 -1.79
C PRO A 290 -5.65 14.67 -2.81
N HIS A 291 -5.69 15.07 -4.08
CA HIS A 291 -6.32 14.29 -5.16
C HIS A 291 -5.60 12.95 -5.44
N VAL A 292 -4.28 12.87 -5.22
CA VAL A 292 -3.52 11.62 -5.32
C VAL A 292 -4.04 10.62 -4.28
N TRP A 293 -4.17 11.09 -3.05
CA TRP A 293 -4.48 10.25 -1.90
C TRP A 293 -5.94 9.87 -1.79
N ALA A 294 -6.86 10.66 -2.36
CA ALA A 294 -8.30 10.39 -2.37
C ALA A 294 -8.69 9.02 -2.97
N SER A 295 -7.77 8.36 -3.69
CA SER A 295 -8.02 7.06 -4.30
C SER A 295 -6.97 5.98 -3.95
N VAL A 296 -6.06 6.27 -3.02
CA VAL A 296 -5.11 5.28 -2.50
C VAL A 296 -5.76 4.51 -1.35
N PRO A 297 -5.93 3.18 -1.43
CA PRO A 297 -6.62 2.40 -0.39
C PRO A 297 -5.92 2.49 0.97
N GLY A 298 -6.71 2.55 2.04
CA GLY A 298 -6.21 2.52 3.42
C GLY A 298 -5.95 3.89 4.06
N PHE A 299 -6.29 4.99 3.37
CA PHE A 299 -6.36 6.34 3.92
C PHE A 299 -7.59 7.03 3.33
N VAL A 300 -8.65 7.20 4.12
CA VAL A 300 -9.85 7.98 3.74
C VAL A 300 -10.10 9.01 4.82
#